data_AF-A0AAD5LC67-F1
#
_entry.id   AF-A0AAD5LC67-F1
#
_cell.length_a   1.000
_cell.length_b   1.000
_cell.length_c   1.000
_cell.angle_alpha   90.00
_cell.angle_beta   90.00
_cell.angle_gamma   90.00
#
_symmetry.space_group_name_H-M   'P 1'
#
loop_
_entity.id
_entity.type
_entity.pdbx_description
1 polymer ?
#
loop_
_entity_poly.entity_id
_entity_poly.type
_entity_poly.pdbx_seq_one_letter_code
_entity_poly.pdbx_strand_id
1 'polypeptide(L)'
;MSTFCVLLSVLLLLQVSRACDGNDEEDQLGLARQQTDDYYANAYGFTPDSWNALYHQSSDYPGQYEGRTTLSNAQPINPFAKYFANRNTGVEVNPAEGRFAFGNLGANLINSGVFNNRFTPTNNFRPFQNFNTNRVPIIVNPNFNNPVGGFDDCTSPSGDSGICVPGKVCSLFGGRPSGSCLLGKVCCINAITSCGGTVTLNNTYWQSPTTAVTAPSTCALTVRMNSNLAEQLKKPICQVRLDFVSFTTAQPVAGTCTDTFTVGGSTSVVPTICGDNTGQHMYLDVPSSALTPTDVQLIFNFPTGAATRAWNIKIAMLPCGASYLAPADCLQYYTSATGRVRSFNWQDAAGARQLNNQNYNICFRTELVSAQRATQMCVSVCTVNNGGDAFSITTTPSVTGAGAAAVALAGANSAVGISISDGANPPVLTATCLYDFLVIAGARDVNGVENDRYCGSQLNPTIGTAAAPGAATSIQVCTPIRPFKMTYRTDGTEGAVAANAPTAPIVAIADNANTGFCLDFQER
;
A
#
# COMPACT_ATOMS: atom_id res chain seq x y z
N MET A 1 60.61 -12.55 -57.50
CA MET A 1 60.01 -12.33 -56.16
C MET A 1 58.87 -11.30 -56.15
N SER A 2 58.79 -10.36 -57.10
CA SER A 2 57.70 -9.35 -57.14
C SER A 2 56.33 -9.90 -57.58
N THR A 3 56.26 -10.95 -58.39
CA THR A 3 54.99 -11.50 -58.91
C THR A 3 54.27 -12.44 -57.93
N PHE A 4 54.99 -13.03 -56.98
CA PHE A 4 54.40 -13.90 -55.94
C PHE A 4 53.76 -13.09 -54.81
N CYS A 5 54.25 -11.88 -54.52
CA CYS A 5 53.65 -10.98 -53.53
C CYS A 5 52.33 -10.37 -53.99
N VAL A 6 52.17 -10.08 -55.30
CA VAL A 6 50.94 -9.47 -55.84
C VAL A 6 49.78 -10.47 -55.87
N LEU A 7 50.05 -11.75 -56.18
CA LEU A 7 49.04 -12.82 -56.12
C LEU A 7 48.58 -13.13 -54.69
N LEU A 8 49.47 -13.06 -53.70
CA LEU A 8 49.12 -13.22 -52.28
C LEU A 8 48.26 -12.04 -51.76
N SER A 9 48.52 -10.83 -52.26
CA SER A 9 47.77 -9.61 -51.91
C SER A 9 46.32 -9.63 -52.44
N VAL A 10 46.12 -10.14 -53.66
CA VAL A 10 44.79 -10.23 -54.29
C VAL A 10 43.94 -11.37 -53.68
N LEU A 11 44.58 -12.48 -53.28
CA LEU A 11 43.92 -13.58 -52.56
C LEU A 11 43.51 -13.21 -51.13
N LEU A 12 44.28 -12.36 -50.45
CA LEU A 12 43.93 -11.83 -49.12
C LEU A 12 42.78 -10.80 -49.19
N LEU A 13 42.71 -9.97 -50.24
CA LEU A 13 41.61 -9.00 -50.43
C LEU A 13 40.25 -9.64 -50.78
N LEU A 14 40.26 -10.78 -51.47
CA LEU A 14 39.03 -11.53 -51.81
C LEU A 14 38.46 -12.33 -50.62
N GLN A 15 39.23 -12.54 -49.55
CA GLN A 15 38.74 -13.18 -48.31
C GLN A 15 38.09 -12.17 -47.34
N VAL A 16 38.37 -10.87 -47.48
CA VAL A 16 37.75 -9.82 -46.63
C VAL A 16 36.38 -9.36 -47.16
N SER A 17 36.06 -9.66 -48.43
CA SER A 17 34.80 -9.24 -49.06
C SER A 17 33.64 -10.24 -48.90
N ARG A 18 33.81 -11.29 -48.10
CA ARG A 18 32.77 -12.32 -47.85
C ARG A 18 32.31 -12.44 -46.40
N ALA A 19 32.68 -11.50 -45.53
CA ALA A 19 32.24 -11.48 -44.13
C ALA A 19 31.23 -10.37 -43.80
N CYS A 20 30.71 -9.66 -44.81
CA CYS A 20 29.65 -8.65 -44.64
C CYS A 20 28.47 -8.98 -45.57
N ASP A 21 27.81 -10.10 -45.32
CA ASP A 21 26.43 -10.31 -45.75
C ASP A 21 25.79 -11.27 -44.74
N GLY A 22 25.14 -10.69 -43.73
CA GLY A 22 24.57 -11.43 -42.59
C GLY A 22 24.00 -10.44 -41.57
N ASN A 23 22.68 -10.36 -41.51
CA ASN A 23 21.89 -9.48 -40.66
C ASN A 23 21.90 -9.93 -39.17
N ASP A 24 23.04 -9.90 -38.49
CA ASP A 24 23.13 -10.38 -37.08
C ASP A 24 23.86 -9.41 -36.11
N GLU A 25 23.89 -8.10 -36.40
CA GLU A 25 24.52 -7.10 -35.50
C GLU A 25 23.61 -6.64 -34.33
N GLU A 26 22.28 -6.76 -34.44
CA GLU A 26 21.36 -6.45 -33.32
C GLU A 26 21.33 -7.55 -32.23
N ASP A 27 21.50 -8.82 -32.62
CA ASP A 27 21.45 -9.94 -31.68
C ASP A 27 22.74 -10.08 -30.84
N GLN A 28 23.92 -9.75 -31.38
CA GLN A 28 25.17 -9.77 -30.60
C GLN A 28 25.28 -8.61 -29.59
N LEU A 29 24.74 -7.43 -29.91
CA LEU A 29 24.62 -6.32 -28.96
C LEU A 29 23.57 -6.60 -27.89
N GLY A 30 22.49 -7.32 -28.23
CA GLY A 30 21.50 -7.82 -27.27
C GLY A 30 22.10 -8.82 -26.28
N LEU A 31 22.87 -9.80 -26.76
CA LEU A 31 23.47 -10.85 -25.92
C LEU A 31 24.59 -10.36 -25.00
N ALA A 32 25.40 -9.37 -25.43
CA ALA A 32 26.41 -8.75 -24.57
C ALA A 32 25.78 -7.87 -23.46
N ARG A 33 24.62 -7.27 -23.74
CA ARG A 33 23.83 -6.50 -22.78
C ARG A 33 23.11 -7.42 -21.78
N GLN A 34 22.62 -8.57 -22.25
CA GLN A 34 22.02 -9.61 -21.41
C GLN A 34 23.04 -10.26 -20.45
N GLN A 35 24.25 -10.55 -20.92
CA GLN A 35 25.32 -11.10 -20.07
C GLN A 35 25.82 -10.11 -19.01
N THR A 36 25.74 -8.80 -19.26
CA THR A 36 26.09 -7.79 -18.27
C THR A 36 24.97 -7.62 -17.23
N ASP A 37 23.71 -7.63 -17.65
CA ASP A 37 22.55 -7.61 -16.76
C ASP A 37 22.48 -8.87 -15.86
N ASP A 38 22.81 -10.05 -16.39
CA ASP A 38 22.87 -11.32 -15.63
C ASP A 38 24.07 -11.39 -14.67
N TYR A 39 25.18 -10.70 -14.97
CA TYR A 39 26.33 -10.61 -14.06
C TYR A 39 26.01 -9.75 -12.82
N TYR A 40 25.24 -8.66 -12.98
CA TYR A 40 24.79 -7.83 -11.86
C TYR A 40 23.66 -8.49 -11.04
N ALA A 41 22.79 -9.28 -11.65
CA ALA A 41 21.73 -10.02 -10.97
C ALA A 41 22.27 -11.12 -10.03
N ASN A 42 23.34 -11.82 -10.45
CA ASN A 42 23.93 -12.91 -9.68
C ASN A 42 24.84 -12.46 -8.51
N ALA A 43 25.32 -11.22 -8.51
CA ALA A 43 26.15 -10.70 -7.43
C ALA A 43 25.36 -10.33 -6.15
N TYR A 44 24.02 -10.22 -6.23
CA TYR A 44 23.16 -9.78 -5.13
C TYR A 44 21.93 -10.67 -4.90
N GLY A 45 22.03 -11.96 -5.18
CA GLY A 45 21.10 -12.97 -4.65
C GLY A 45 19.69 -12.99 -5.24
N PHE A 46 19.51 -12.56 -6.49
CA PHE A 46 18.31 -12.86 -7.27
C PHE A 46 18.50 -14.19 -8.02
N THR A 47 17.73 -15.23 -7.67
CA THR A 47 17.65 -16.47 -8.46
C THR A 47 16.33 -16.50 -9.25
N PRO A 48 16.37 -16.53 -10.59
CA PRO A 48 15.17 -16.60 -11.41
C PRO A 48 14.75 -18.07 -11.65
N ASP A 49 14.45 -18.83 -10.59
CA ASP A 49 13.97 -20.22 -10.73
C ASP A 49 12.80 -20.50 -9.80
N SER A 50 11.59 -20.12 -10.20
CA SER A 50 10.33 -20.74 -9.74
C SER A 50 9.12 -20.44 -10.63
N TRP A 51 9.32 -20.29 -11.95
CA TRP A 51 8.22 -20.18 -12.92
C TRP A 51 8.26 -21.32 -13.93
N ASN A 52 7.93 -22.52 -13.45
CA ASN A 52 7.48 -23.62 -14.31
C ASN A 52 6.12 -24.10 -13.81
N ALA A 53 5.07 -23.36 -14.17
CA ALA A 53 3.69 -23.81 -14.11
C ALA A 53 3.16 -23.94 -15.53
N LEU A 54 3.30 -25.15 -16.08
CA LEU A 54 2.53 -25.81 -17.13
C LEU A 54 1.69 -24.89 -18.05
N TYR A 55 2.21 -24.70 -19.26
CA TYR A 55 1.43 -24.27 -20.43
C TYR A 55 0.30 -25.27 -20.71
N HIS A 56 -0.95 -24.86 -20.51
CA HIS A 56 -2.09 -25.41 -21.23
C HIS A 56 -2.30 -24.55 -22.48
N GLN A 57 -2.01 -25.11 -23.66
CA GLN A 57 -2.43 -24.55 -24.94
C GLN A 57 -3.97 -24.65 -25.05
N SER A 58 -4.62 -23.53 -25.38
CA SER A 58 -6.00 -23.56 -25.87
C SER A 58 -6.06 -23.00 -27.29
N SER A 59 -6.75 -23.74 -28.14
CA SER A 59 -6.99 -23.53 -29.55
C SER A 59 -8.02 -22.43 -29.82
N ASP A 60 -7.65 -21.50 -30.70
CA ASP A 60 -8.41 -20.78 -31.72
C ASP A 60 -9.94 -20.62 -31.55
N TYR A 61 -10.41 -19.40 -31.26
CA TYR A 61 -11.52 -18.62 -31.88
C TYR A 61 -11.74 -17.33 -31.05
N PRO A 62 -12.10 -16.17 -31.66
CA PRO A 62 -11.84 -14.85 -31.09
C PRO A 62 -13.00 -14.34 -30.22
N GLY A 63 -12.67 -13.84 -29.02
CA GLY A 63 -13.62 -13.18 -28.12
C GLY A 63 -13.08 -11.83 -27.68
N GLN A 64 -13.81 -10.76 -28.00
CA GLN A 64 -13.59 -9.38 -27.57
C GLN A 64 -13.45 -9.27 -26.05
N TYR A 65 -12.41 -8.61 -25.54
CA TYR A 65 -12.45 -7.83 -24.30
C TYR A 65 -11.32 -6.80 -24.28
N GLU A 66 -11.68 -5.53 -24.52
CA GLU A 66 -10.83 -4.37 -24.27
C GLU A 66 -11.62 -3.31 -23.50
N GLY A 67 -10.90 -2.55 -22.69
CA GLY A 67 -11.45 -1.80 -21.57
C GLY A 67 -12.19 -0.50 -21.87
N ARG A 68 -12.76 0.00 -20.76
CA ARG A 68 -13.20 1.35 -20.43
C ARG A 68 -14.56 1.82 -20.97
N THR A 69 -15.42 2.20 -20.03
CA THR A 69 -16.59 3.06 -20.21
C THR A 69 -16.16 4.46 -20.70
N THR A 70 -16.75 4.90 -21.80
CA THR A 70 -16.60 6.26 -22.32
C THR A 70 -17.69 7.18 -21.75
N LEU A 71 -17.28 8.34 -21.25
CA LEU A 71 -18.15 9.50 -21.03
C LEU A 71 -18.33 10.22 -22.37
N SER A 72 -19.58 10.27 -22.87
CA SER A 72 -19.98 11.14 -23.97
C SER A 72 -21.46 11.55 -23.82
N ASN A 73 -21.67 12.84 -23.61
CA ASN A 73 -22.85 13.68 -23.89
C ASN A 73 -24.24 13.02 -23.89
N ALA A 74 -24.97 13.23 -22.79
CA ALA A 74 -26.40 12.97 -22.68
C ALA A 74 -27.22 14.03 -23.43
N GLN A 75 -28.01 13.58 -24.42
CA GLN A 75 -29.21 14.28 -24.89
C GLN A 75 -30.42 13.79 -24.06
N PRO A 76 -31.46 14.62 -23.84
CA PRO A 76 -32.48 14.35 -22.84
C PRO A 76 -33.51 13.34 -23.33
N ILE A 77 -33.62 12.19 -22.67
CA ILE A 77 -34.67 11.19 -22.92
C ILE A 77 -35.77 11.37 -21.87
N ASN A 78 -36.96 11.75 -22.35
CA ASN A 78 -38.21 11.88 -21.59
C ASN A 78 -38.64 10.53 -20.98
N PRO A 79 -38.89 10.42 -19.65
CA PRO A 79 -39.18 9.14 -19.00
C PRO A 79 -40.67 8.71 -19.00
N PHE A 80 -41.53 9.24 -19.88
CA PHE A 80 -42.98 8.95 -19.86
C PHE A 80 -43.54 8.06 -21.00
N ALA A 81 -42.70 7.40 -21.80
CA ALA A 81 -43.18 6.65 -22.97
C ALA A 81 -43.57 5.17 -22.74
N LYS A 82 -44.07 4.79 -21.55
CA LYS A 82 -44.57 3.40 -21.32
C LYS A 82 -45.98 3.26 -20.74
N TYR A 83 -46.77 4.32 -20.68
CA TYR A 83 -48.19 4.22 -20.44
C TYR A 83 -48.91 4.84 -21.63
N PHE A 84 -49.50 4.01 -22.51
CA PHE A 84 -50.71 4.24 -23.31
C PHE A 84 -50.72 3.29 -24.52
N ALA A 85 -51.29 2.08 -24.35
CA ALA A 85 -52.09 1.38 -25.36
C ALA A 85 -52.81 0.15 -24.76
N ASN A 86 -54.15 0.24 -24.68
CA ASN A 86 -55.13 -0.86 -24.63
C ASN A 86 -54.83 -1.91 -25.74
N ARG A 87 -55.18 -3.22 -25.70
CA ARG A 87 -56.31 -3.94 -25.09
C ARG A 87 -56.05 -5.48 -25.20
N ASN A 88 -56.54 -6.23 -24.20
CA ASN A 88 -56.99 -7.64 -24.22
C ASN A 88 -56.05 -8.80 -24.61
N THR A 89 -55.60 -9.58 -23.61
CA THR A 89 -56.00 -10.98 -23.33
C THR A 89 -55.31 -11.43 -22.04
N GLY A 90 -56.07 -11.99 -21.09
CA GLY A 90 -55.62 -12.21 -19.72
C GLY A 90 -54.73 -13.43 -19.51
N VAL A 91 -53.74 -13.27 -18.62
CA VAL A 91 -53.24 -14.26 -17.64
C VAL A 91 -52.65 -13.44 -16.47
N GLU A 92 -53.13 -13.69 -15.25
CA GLU A 92 -52.68 -13.04 -14.02
C GLU A 92 -51.33 -13.60 -13.56
N VAL A 93 -50.33 -12.73 -13.33
CA VAL A 93 -49.20 -13.00 -12.43
C VAL A 93 -48.89 -11.71 -11.65
N ASN A 94 -49.19 -11.72 -10.37
CA ASN A 94 -49.05 -10.59 -9.45
C ASN A 94 -47.63 -10.62 -8.82
N PRO A 95 -46.76 -9.60 -8.98
CA PRO A 95 -45.51 -9.54 -8.22
C PRO A 95 -45.78 -9.02 -6.80
N ALA A 96 -45.49 -9.83 -5.79
CA ALA A 96 -45.69 -9.51 -4.39
C ALA A 96 -44.77 -8.37 -3.93
N GLU A 97 -45.38 -7.24 -3.56
CA GLU A 97 -44.76 -6.17 -2.77
C GLU A 97 -44.45 -6.69 -1.35
N GLY A 98 -43.18 -6.70 -0.97
CA GLY A 98 -42.74 -7.02 0.39
C GLY A 98 -43.05 -5.89 1.38
N ARG A 99 -44.32 -5.74 1.76
CA ARG A 99 -44.72 -4.93 2.92
C ARG A 99 -44.41 -5.69 4.21
N PHE A 100 -43.45 -5.22 4.99
CA PHE A 100 -43.33 -5.60 6.40
C PHE A 100 -44.50 -4.99 7.18
N ALA A 101 -45.60 -5.74 7.29
CA ALA A 101 -46.75 -5.40 8.11
C ALA A 101 -46.49 -5.83 9.56
N PHE A 102 -46.17 -4.87 10.44
CA PHE A 102 -46.45 -5.02 11.86
C PHE A 102 -47.88 -4.52 12.10
N GLY A 103 -48.83 -5.44 12.21
CA GLY A 103 -50.23 -5.11 12.49
C GLY A 103 -50.95 -6.26 13.19
N ASN A 104 -51.56 -5.92 14.33
CA ASN A 104 -52.50 -6.71 15.14
C ASN A 104 -51.93 -7.77 16.09
N LEU A 105 -51.41 -7.31 17.22
CA LEU A 105 -51.80 -7.88 18.52
C LEU A 105 -52.56 -6.81 19.28
N GLY A 106 -53.84 -7.08 19.51
CA GLY A 106 -54.78 -6.17 20.14
C GLY A 106 -54.40 -5.84 21.59
N ALA A 107 -54.72 -4.61 21.97
CA ALA A 107 -54.68 -4.15 23.35
C ALA A 107 -55.65 -4.96 24.21
N ASN A 108 -55.11 -5.64 25.23
CA ASN A 108 -55.64 -5.74 26.59
C ASN A 108 -54.81 -6.79 27.34
N LEU A 109 -53.94 -6.36 28.25
CA LEU A 109 -53.79 -6.93 29.59
C LEU A 109 -52.86 -6.05 30.44
N ILE A 110 -53.34 -5.82 31.65
CA ILE A 110 -52.94 -4.90 32.70
C ILE A 110 -51.58 -5.27 33.33
N ASN A 111 -50.76 -4.24 33.57
CA ASN A 111 -49.90 -3.99 34.75
C ASN A 111 -49.15 -5.16 35.44
N SER A 112 -47.82 -5.13 35.42
CA SER A 112 -46.96 -5.20 36.62
C SER A 112 -45.47 -5.09 36.24
N GLY A 113 -44.72 -4.30 37.01
CA GLY A 113 -43.29 -4.04 36.81
C GLY A 113 -42.35 -5.22 37.11
N VAL A 114 -41.11 -4.88 37.47
CA VAL A 114 -39.94 -5.76 37.75
C VAL A 114 -39.22 -6.16 36.44
N PHE A 115 -38.02 -5.69 36.07
CA PHE A 115 -36.74 -5.73 36.80
C PHE A 115 -35.75 -4.60 36.39
N ASN A 116 -34.97 -4.22 37.39
CA ASN A 116 -33.84 -3.29 37.40
C ASN A 116 -32.64 -3.68 36.54
N ASN A 117 -31.91 -2.63 36.15
CA ASN A 117 -30.48 -2.60 35.84
C ASN A 117 -29.64 -3.63 36.62
N ARG A 118 -29.01 -4.58 35.93
CA ARG A 118 -27.76 -5.24 36.36
C ARG A 118 -27.18 -6.15 35.27
N PHE A 119 -26.22 -5.67 34.47
CA PHE A 119 -25.26 -6.58 33.83
C PHE A 119 -23.88 -5.92 33.69
N THR A 120 -22.99 -6.29 34.61
CA THR A 120 -21.54 -6.37 34.40
C THR A 120 -21.22 -7.68 33.66
N PRO A 121 -20.19 -7.74 32.80
CA PRO A 121 -20.02 -8.83 31.86
C PRO A 121 -19.07 -9.90 32.43
N THR A 122 -19.63 -11.01 32.85
CA THR A 122 -18.93 -12.30 32.91
C THR A 122 -19.90 -13.34 32.41
N ASN A 123 -19.75 -13.75 31.15
CA ASN A 123 -20.01 -15.10 30.63
C ASN A 123 -19.91 -15.11 29.10
N ASN A 124 -19.14 -16.08 28.58
CA ASN A 124 -18.98 -16.40 27.17
C ASN A 124 -20.33 -16.75 26.52
N PHE A 125 -20.97 -15.78 25.87
CA PHE A 125 -22.12 -16.04 25.01
C PHE A 125 -21.62 -16.41 23.60
N ARG A 126 -21.65 -17.71 23.27
CA ARG A 126 -21.46 -18.22 21.91
C ARG A 126 -22.86 -18.46 21.31
N PRO A 127 -23.40 -17.58 20.44
CA PRO A 127 -24.82 -17.65 20.06
C PRO A 127 -25.14 -18.71 19.00
N PHE A 128 -24.23 -19.62 18.65
CA PHE A 128 -24.44 -20.58 17.54
C PHE A 128 -24.29 -22.07 17.89
N GLN A 129 -24.15 -22.48 19.16
CA GLN A 129 -23.96 -23.90 19.47
C GLN A 129 -25.23 -24.73 19.68
N ASN A 130 -26.44 -24.14 19.71
CA ASN A 130 -27.67 -24.91 19.92
C ASN A 130 -28.85 -24.49 19.02
N PHE A 131 -28.59 -24.12 17.75
CA PHE A 131 -29.64 -24.12 16.73
C PHE A 131 -29.83 -25.53 16.17
N ASN A 132 -30.27 -26.44 17.02
CA ASN A 132 -31.00 -27.61 16.60
C ASN A 132 -32.49 -27.29 16.83
N THR A 133 -33.12 -26.60 15.89
CA THR A 133 -34.51 -26.13 16.05
C THR A 133 -35.37 -26.54 14.87
N ASN A 134 -35.92 -27.73 15.00
CA ASN A 134 -37.34 -27.90 14.68
C ASN A 134 -38.11 -27.04 15.69
N ARG A 135 -38.98 -26.13 15.21
CA ARG A 135 -39.91 -25.24 15.97
C ARG A 135 -39.44 -23.83 16.37
N VAL A 136 -39.13 -22.97 15.39
CA VAL A 136 -39.71 -21.61 15.20
C VAL A 136 -39.52 -21.29 13.70
N PRO A 137 -40.56 -21.02 12.89
CA PRO A 137 -40.36 -20.82 11.47
C PRO A 137 -40.04 -19.35 11.21
N ILE A 138 -38.77 -18.95 11.36
CA ILE A 138 -38.25 -17.95 10.43
C ILE A 138 -38.06 -18.74 9.13
N ILE A 139 -39.03 -18.67 8.23
CA ILE A 139 -38.87 -19.16 6.86
C ILE A 139 -37.87 -18.22 6.19
N VAL A 140 -36.58 -18.48 6.40
CA VAL A 140 -35.55 -17.97 5.52
C VAL A 140 -35.68 -18.84 4.27
N ASN A 141 -36.32 -18.31 3.25
CA ASN A 141 -36.42 -18.98 1.96
C ASN A 141 -34.98 -19.32 1.51
N PRO A 142 -34.65 -20.61 1.29
CA PRO A 142 -33.29 -21.06 0.95
C PRO A 142 -32.80 -20.54 -0.41
N ASN A 143 -33.67 -19.87 -1.19
CA ASN A 143 -33.34 -19.16 -2.41
C ASN A 143 -33.03 -17.66 -2.22
N PHE A 144 -32.98 -17.14 -0.99
CA PHE A 144 -32.38 -15.82 -0.78
C PHE A 144 -30.87 -15.95 -0.90
N ASN A 145 -30.34 -15.45 -2.01
CA ASN A 145 -28.96 -15.04 -2.11
C ASN A 145 -28.59 -14.25 -0.84
N ASN A 146 -27.47 -14.65 -0.24
CA ASN A 146 -26.89 -14.20 1.02
C ASN A 146 -27.45 -12.85 1.56
N PRO A 147 -28.05 -12.80 2.76
CA PRO A 147 -28.65 -11.59 3.30
C PRO A 147 -27.67 -10.41 3.45
N VAL A 148 -26.35 -10.65 3.39
CA VAL A 148 -25.31 -9.61 3.42
C VAL A 148 -25.02 -9.02 2.04
N GLY A 149 -25.39 -9.72 0.95
CA GLY A 149 -25.12 -9.31 -0.44
C GLY A 149 -26.17 -8.40 -1.07
N GLY A 150 -27.20 -7.98 -0.32
CA GLY A 150 -28.32 -7.17 -0.81
C GLY A 150 -28.49 -5.83 -0.09
N PHE A 151 -27.47 -5.38 0.66
CA PHE A 151 -27.50 -4.06 1.29
C PHE A 151 -26.76 -3.04 0.45
N ASP A 152 -27.41 -1.90 0.22
CA ASP A 152 -26.80 -0.74 -0.43
C ASP A 152 -25.67 -0.21 0.45
N ASP A 153 -24.56 0.17 -0.17
CA ASP A 153 -23.47 0.86 0.49
C ASP A 153 -23.88 2.31 0.81
N CYS A 154 -23.27 2.86 1.85
CA CYS A 154 -23.49 4.24 2.23
C CYS A 154 -22.21 4.86 2.79
N THR A 155 -22.12 6.18 2.67
CA THR A 155 -21.10 6.97 3.35
C THR A 155 -21.79 7.84 4.38
N SER A 156 -21.36 7.72 5.63
CA SER A 156 -21.87 8.52 6.72
C SER A 156 -21.45 10.00 6.58
N PRO A 157 -22.11 10.93 7.29
CA PRO A 157 -21.69 12.33 7.30
C PRO A 157 -20.26 12.55 7.84
N SER A 158 -19.72 11.60 8.63
CA SER A 158 -18.34 11.61 9.10
C SER A 158 -17.34 11.09 8.06
N GLY A 159 -17.79 10.62 6.89
CA GLY A 159 -16.95 10.04 5.84
C GLY A 159 -16.70 8.54 6.00
N ASP A 160 -17.19 7.90 7.07
CA ASP A 160 -17.05 6.46 7.27
C ASP A 160 -17.99 5.69 6.34
N SER A 161 -17.48 4.61 5.75
CA SER A 161 -18.25 3.70 4.88
C SER A 161 -19.06 2.72 5.74
N GLY A 162 -20.32 2.50 5.35
CA GLY A 162 -21.22 1.57 6.01
C GLY A 162 -22.18 0.90 5.04
N ILE A 163 -23.18 0.23 5.61
CA ILE A 163 -24.27 -0.41 4.87
C ILE A 163 -25.64 0.12 5.32
N CYS A 164 -26.58 0.25 4.38
CA CYS A 164 -27.92 0.73 4.66
C CYS A 164 -28.80 -0.36 5.28
N VAL A 165 -29.04 -0.27 6.59
CA VAL A 165 -29.86 -1.22 7.35
C VAL A 165 -30.82 -0.50 8.31
N PRO A 166 -31.90 -1.15 8.79
CA PRO A 166 -32.72 -0.58 9.85
C PRO A 166 -31.89 -0.32 11.13
N GLY A 167 -32.10 0.80 11.81
CA GLY A 167 -31.26 1.20 12.95
C GLY A 167 -31.20 0.19 14.09
N LYS A 168 -32.31 -0.52 14.36
CA LYS A 168 -32.34 -1.60 15.36
C LYS A 168 -31.42 -2.76 15.00
N VAL A 169 -31.30 -3.07 13.70
CA VAL A 169 -30.41 -4.13 13.19
C VAL A 169 -28.96 -3.69 13.35
N CYS A 170 -28.66 -2.43 13.03
CA CYS A 170 -27.31 -1.90 13.19
C CYS A 170 -26.79 -2.05 14.62
N SER A 171 -27.57 -1.58 15.61
CA SER A 171 -27.18 -1.68 17.02
C SER A 171 -27.14 -3.13 17.52
N LEU A 172 -27.98 -4.02 16.99
CA LEU A 172 -27.98 -5.44 17.35
C LEU A 172 -26.67 -6.14 16.96
N PHE A 173 -26.09 -5.77 15.81
CA PHE A 173 -24.81 -6.29 15.35
C PHE A 173 -23.60 -5.51 15.90
N GLY A 174 -23.81 -4.62 16.86
CA GLY A 174 -22.75 -3.80 17.46
C GLY A 174 -22.26 -2.67 16.55
N GLY A 175 -22.94 -2.42 15.43
CA GLY A 175 -22.63 -1.32 14.53
C GLY A 175 -23.12 0.03 15.08
N ARG A 176 -22.48 1.10 14.62
CA ARG A 176 -22.83 2.48 14.92
C ARG A 176 -23.73 3.07 13.82
N PRO A 177 -24.98 3.47 14.12
CA PRO A 177 -25.82 4.17 13.16
C PRO A 177 -25.31 5.60 12.95
N SER A 178 -25.05 5.99 11.70
CA SER A 178 -24.49 7.31 11.36
C SER A 178 -25.02 7.83 10.03
N GLY A 179 -26.05 8.69 10.07
CA GLY A 179 -26.70 9.24 8.89
C GLY A 179 -27.87 8.42 8.37
N SER A 180 -28.59 8.96 7.39
CA SER A 180 -29.82 8.41 6.83
C SER A 180 -29.59 7.76 5.47
N CYS A 181 -30.23 6.62 5.24
CA CYS A 181 -30.33 5.94 3.96
C CYS A 181 -31.75 6.04 3.38
N LEU A 182 -31.94 5.57 2.15
CA LEU A 182 -33.27 5.47 1.53
C LEU A 182 -34.22 4.60 2.39
N LEU A 183 -35.52 4.88 2.28
CA LEU A 183 -36.60 4.12 2.93
C LEU A 183 -36.53 4.11 4.47
N GLY A 184 -36.01 5.17 5.09
CA GLY A 184 -35.96 5.31 6.55
C GLY A 184 -34.94 4.39 7.24
N LYS A 185 -34.01 3.82 6.48
CA LYS A 185 -32.84 3.09 7.02
C LYS A 185 -31.78 4.07 7.51
N VAL A 186 -30.81 3.56 8.26
CA VAL A 186 -29.63 4.31 8.68
C VAL A 186 -28.39 3.71 8.05
N CYS A 187 -27.36 4.53 7.86
CA CYS A 187 -26.06 4.01 7.45
C CYS A 187 -25.37 3.39 8.67
N CYS A 188 -25.17 2.08 8.63
CA CYS A 188 -24.58 1.32 9.72
C CYS A 188 -23.11 1.10 9.48
N ILE A 189 -22.29 1.62 10.39
CA ILE A 189 -20.84 1.43 10.38
C ILE A 189 -20.51 0.29 11.32
N ASN A 190 -19.83 -0.73 10.82
CA ASN A 190 -19.35 -1.82 11.68
C ASN A 190 -18.11 -1.34 12.42
N ALA A 191 -18.17 -1.28 13.75
CA ALA A 191 -17.08 -0.79 14.58
C ALA A 191 -16.82 -1.72 15.76
N ILE A 192 -15.54 -1.91 16.09
CA ILE A 192 -15.09 -2.62 17.28
C ILE A 192 -14.24 -1.66 18.09
N THR A 193 -14.62 -1.44 19.34
CA THR A 193 -13.92 -0.54 20.29
C THR A 193 -13.19 -1.29 21.39
N SER A 194 -13.23 -2.63 21.38
CA SER A 194 -12.64 -3.48 22.41
C SER A 194 -11.33 -4.11 21.96
N CYS A 195 -10.35 -4.16 22.87
CA CYS A 195 -9.17 -5.00 22.73
C CYS A 195 -9.55 -6.48 22.92
N GLY A 196 -8.90 -7.39 22.19
CA GLY A 196 -9.19 -8.83 22.16
C GLY A 196 -10.36 -9.22 21.24
N GLY A 197 -10.90 -8.28 20.46
CA GLY A 197 -12.01 -8.53 19.53
C GLY A 197 -11.59 -9.39 18.34
N THR A 198 -12.57 -10.00 17.68
CA THR A 198 -12.38 -10.71 16.41
C THR A 198 -13.26 -10.07 15.33
N VAL A 199 -12.66 -9.72 14.20
CA VAL A 199 -13.32 -9.20 13.00
C VAL A 199 -13.53 -10.36 12.03
N THR A 200 -14.77 -10.62 11.64
CA THR A 200 -15.10 -11.54 10.53
C THR A 200 -15.77 -10.83 9.36
N LEU A 201 -16.30 -9.63 9.59
CA LEU A 201 -17.05 -8.85 8.61
C LEU A 201 -16.14 -7.88 7.87
N ASN A 202 -16.33 -7.80 6.55
CA ASN A 202 -15.59 -6.87 5.70
C ASN A 202 -15.97 -5.40 6.01
N ASN A 203 -15.03 -4.47 5.79
CA ASN A 203 -15.18 -3.04 6.05
C ASN A 203 -15.56 -2.74 7.51
N THR A 204 -14.81 -3.32 8.45
CA THR A 204 -14.96 -3.07 9.89
C THR A 204 -13.94 -2.04 10.37
N TYR A 205 -14.37 -1.12 11.23
CA TYR A 205 -13.53 -0.10 11.83
C TYR A 205 -13.07 -0.55 13.22
N TRP A 206 -11.77 -0.62 13.45
CA TRP A 206 -11.20 -0.85 14.77
C TRP A 206 -10.81 0.47 15.41
N GLN A 207 -11.46 0.80 16.51
CA GLN A 207 -11.33 2.07 17.20
C GLN A 207 -10.71 1.85 18.57
N SER A 208 -9.89 2.82 19.01
CA SER A 208 -9.42 2.86 20.38
C SER A 208 -10.60 2.91 21.36
N PRO A 209 -10.54 2.22 22.51
CA PRO A 209 -11.56 2.33 23.54
C PRO A 209 -11.77 3.79 23.96
N THR A 210 -13.00 4.15 24.35
CA THR A 210 -13.31 5.49 24.88
C THR A 210 -12.70 5.74 26.26
N THR A 211 -12.41 4.67 26.99
CA THR A 211 -11.61 4.72 28.22
C THR A 211 -10.14 4.80 27.86
N ALA A 212 -9.38 5.68 28.53
CA ALA A 212 -7.94 5.76 28.35
C ALA A 212 -7.30 4.38 28.51
N VAL A 213 -6.48 3.99 27.53
CA VAL A 213 -5.75 2.73 27.55
C VAL A 213 -4.63 2.85 28.59
N THR A 214 -4.87 2.29 29.78
CA THR A 214 -3.94 2.34 30.92
C THR A 214 -2.69 1.53 30.61
N ALA A 215 -1.53 2.18 30.62
CA ALA A 215 -0.25 1.51 30.44
C ALA A 215 0.28 0.91 31.77
N PRO A 216 1.01 -0.23 31.75
CA PRO A 216 1.31 -1.04 30.58
C PRO A 216 0.10 -1.88 30.13
N SER A 217 -0.11 -1.98 28.82
CA SER A 217 -1.19 -2.81 28.26
C SER A 217 -0.87 -3.27 26.85
N THR A 218 -1.41 -4.43 26.47
CA THR A 218 -1.41 -4.91 25.09
C THR A 218 -2.85 -4.91 24.57
N CYS A 219 -3.08 -4.30 23.42
CA CYS A 219 -4.37 -4.27 22.76
C CYS A 219 -4.28 -4.98 21.41
N ALA A 220 -4.84 -6.18 21.32
CA ALA A 220 -4.81 -6.98 20.11
C ALA A 220 -6.19 -7.04 19.43
N LEU A 221 -6.22 -7.23 18.12
CA LEU A 221 -7.41 -7.53 17.34
C LEU A 221 -7.09 -8.68 16.37
N THR A 222 -7.98 -9.66 16.30
CA THR A 222 -7.86 -10.77 15.35
C THR A 222 -8.76 -10.54 14.15
N VAL A 223 -8.19 -10.44 12.95
CA VAL A 223 -8.91 -10.44 11.69
C VAL A 223 -8.99 -11.88 11.21
N ARG A 224 -10.17 -12.49 11.37
CA ARG A 224 -10.41 -13.87 11.01
C ARG A 224 -10.88 -13.98 9.56
N MET A 225 -10.16 -14.77 8.78
CA MET A 225 -10.47 -15.00 7.37
C MET A 225 -10.78 -16.47 7.16
N ASN A 226 -11.99 -16.76 6.71
CA ASN A 226 -12.44 -18.12 6.47
C ASN A 226 -13.56 -18.10 5.41
N SER A 227 -13.30 -18.73 4.28
CA SER A 227 -14.25 -18.77 3.15
C SER A 227 -15.55 -19.52 3.46
N ASN A 228 -15.64 -20.21 4.60
CA ASN A 228 -16.88 -20.85 5.04
C ASN A 228 -17.81 -19.90 5.80
N LEU A 229 -17.32 -18.73 6.21
CA LEU A 229 -18.13 -17.73 6.90
C LEU A 229 -19.08 -17.04 5.91
N ALA A 230 -20.37 -17.02 6.24
CA ALA A 230 -21.42 -16.47 5.39
C ALA A 230 -21.24 -14.95 5.19
N GLU A 231 -20.76 -14.26 6.23
CA GLU A 231 -20.43 -12.84 6.21
C GLU A 231 -19.29 -12.47 5.25
N GLN A 232 -18.47 -13.44 4.84
CA GLN A 232 -17.40 -13.26 3.83
C GLN A 232 -17.87 -13.65 2.42
N LEU A 233 -19.18 -13.81 2.24
CA LEU A 233 -19.82 -14.12 0.96
C LEU A 233 -19.28 -15.39 0.28
N LYS A 234 -18.69 -16.31 1.06
CA LYS A 234 -17.98 -17.49 0.56
C LYS A 234 -16.87 -17.18 -0.45
N LYS A 235 -16.34 -15.96 -0.43
CA LYS A 235 -15.21 -15.58 -1.29
C LYS A 235 -13.92 -15.79 -0.52
N PRO A 236 -12.92 -16.48 -1.10
CA PRO A 236 -11.61 -16.57 -0.48
C PRO A 236 -10.96 -15.19 -0.43
N ILE A 237 -10.34 -14.87 0.70
CA ILE A 237 -9.59 -13.63 0.92
C ILE A 237 -8.11 -13.93 0.71
N CYS A 238 -7.43 -13.04 -0.03
CA CYS A 238 -5.98 -13.14 -0.32
C CYS A 238 -5.19 -11.91 0.13
N GLN A 239 -5.86 -10.82 0.48
CA GLN A 239 -5.19 -9.59 0.91
C GLN A 239 -6.08 -8.84 1.89
N VAL A 240 -5.47 -8.21 2.90
CA VAL A 240 -6.15 -7.30 3.83
C VAL A 240 -5.57 -5.91 3.66
N ARG A 241 -6.44 -4.92 3.48
CA ARG A 241 -6.06 -3.52 3.47
C ARG A 241 -6.45 -2.87 4.79
N LEU A 242 -5.49 -2.19 5.41
CA LEU A 242 -5.68 -1.35 6.58
C LEU A 242 -5.62 0.11 6.13
N ASP A 243 -6.68 0.88 6.35
CA ASP A 243 -6.65 2.33 6.18
C ASP A 243 -6.64 3.00 7.55
N PHE A 244 -5.62 3.80 7.82
CA PHE A 244 -5.48 4.54 9.08
C PHE A 244 -6.27 5.84 9.02
N VAL A 245 -7.57 5.77 9.26
CA VAL A 245 -8.45 6.97 9.30
C VAL A 245 -7.98 7.96 10.36
N SER A 246 -7.56 7.46 11.52
CA SER A 246 -6.74 8.19 12.48
C SER A 246 -5.78 7.22 13.15
N PHE A 247 -4.55 7.64 13.38
CA PHE A 247 -3.55 6.86 14.09
C PHE A 247 -2.56 7.82 14.71
N THR A 248 -2.55 7.89 16.03
CA THR A 248 -1.59 8.65 16.84
C THR A 248 -1.22 7.83 18.08
N THR A 249 0.07 7.55 18.23
CA THR A 249 0.68 6.98 19.44
C THR A 249 1.89 7.81 19.86
N ALA A 250 2.61 7.40 20.92
CA ALA A 250 3.86 8.05 21.30
C ALA A 250 4.86 8.12 20.13
N GLN A 251 5.55 9.25 20.01
CA GLN A 251 6.64 9.44 19.05
C GLN A 251 7.84 8.53 19.38
N PRO A 252 8.63 8.12 18.37
CA PRO A 252 9.84 7.33 18.60
C PRO A 252 10.90 8.13 19.36
N VAL A 253 11.81 7.43 20.02
CA VAL A 253 13.01 8.01 20.64
C VAL A 253 14.20 7.51 19.85
N ALA A 254 14.92 8.42 19.18
CA ALA A 254 16.02 8.08 18.25
C ALA A 254 15.60 6.99 17.23
N GLY A 255 14.43 7.20 16.61
CA GLY A 255 13.82 6.30 15.62
C GLY A 255 13.26 4.98 16.15
N THR A 256 13.48 4.64 17.43
CA THR A 256 12.92 3.44 18.06
C THR A 256 11.55 3.72 18.67
N CYS A 257 10.54 2.94 18.26
CA CYS A 257 9.18 3.04 18.76
C CYS A 257 9.06 2.63 20.24
N THR A 258 8.46 3.50 21.05
CA THR A 258 8.12 3.23 22.45
C THR A 258 6.77 2.51 22.56
N ASP A 259 5.72 3.15 22.05
CA ASP A 259 4.44 2.50 21.72
C ASP A 259 4.63 1.78 20.39
N THR A 260 4.31 0.48 20.29
CA THR A 260 4.49 -0.27 19.04
C THR A 260 3.17 -0.73 18.46
N PHE A 261 3.06 -0.66 17.14
CA PHE A 261 2.03 -1.35 16.36
C PHE A 261 2.69 -2.38 15.48
N THR A 262 2.26 -3.64 15.62
CA THR A 262 2.77 -4.78 14.87
C THR A 262 1.62 -5.57 14.24
N VAL A 263 1.95 -6.22 13.12
CA VAL A 263 1.04 -7.09 12.38
C VAL A 263 1.63 -8.49 12.35
N GLY A 264 0.86 -9.48 12.77
CA GLY A 264 1.20 -10.90 12.72
C GLY A 264 0.26 -11.70 11.81
N GLY A 265 0.72 -12.84 11.31
CA GLY A 265 -0.10 -13.75 10.50
C GLY A 265 -0.25 -13.35 9.02
N SER A 266 0.43 -12.30 8.57
CA SER A 266 0.60 -11.99 7.13
C SER A 266 1.80 -12.70 6.53
N THR A 267 1.80 -12.89 5.21
CA THR A 267 2.99 -13.33 4.45
C THR A 267 3.92 -12.16 4.11
N SER A 268 3.39 -10.94 4.05
CA SER A 268 4.19 -9.73 3.87
C SER A 268 5.05 -9.47 5.11
N VAL A 269 6.27 -8.96 4.91
CA VAL A 269 7.13 -8.44 5.97
C VAL A 269 6.63 -7.04 6.33
N VAL A 270 6.04 -6.89 7.52
CA VAL A 270 5.48 -5.62 7.98
C VAL A 270 6.40 -5.05 9.07
N PRO A 271 6.96 -3.85 8.88
CA PRO A 271 7.78 -3.22 9.91
C PRO A 271 6.91 -2.78 11.10
N THR A 272 7.54 -2.65 12.27
CA THR A 272 6.89 -2.02 13.42
C THR A 272 6.76 -0.52 13.17
N ILE A 273 5.58 0.04 13.45
CA ILE A 273 5.33 1.48 13.31
C ILE A 273 4.78 2.09 14.59
N CYS A 274 4.92 3.41 14.71
CA CYS A 274 4.42 4.23 15.82
C CYS A 274 4.25 5.68 15.40
N GLY A 275 3.85 6.54 16.33
CA GLY A 275 3.64 7.96 16.12
C GLY A 275 2.40 8.25 15.28
N ASP A 276 2.52 9.12 14.28
CA ASP A 276 1.39 9.69 13.54
C ASP A 276 1.28 9.11 12.12
N ASN A 277 0.26 8.28 11.89
CA ASN A 277 0.06 7.58 10.61
C ASN A 277 -1.32 7.87 9.97
N THR A 278 -2.03 8.87 10.49
CA THR A 278 -3.35 9.31 9.99
C THR A 278 -3.32 9.60 8.49
N GLY A 279 -4.21 8.97 7.73
CA GLY A 279 -4.33 9.08 6.28
C GLY A 279 -3.32 8.24 5.49
N GLN A 280 -2.65 7.28 6.13
CA GLN A 280 -1.83 6.27 5.45
C GLN A 280 -2.56 4.92 5.42
N HIS A 281 -2.00 3.95 4.71
CA HIS A 281 -2.56 2.61 4.57
C HIS A 281 -1.48 1.54 4.50
N MET A 282 -1.88 0.28 4.76
CA MET A 282 -1.06 -0.91 4.59
C MET A 282 -1.84 -1.98 3.81
N TYR A 283 -1.16 -2.65 2.90
CA TYR A 283 -1.61 -3.86 2.23
C TYR A 283 -0.87 -5.06 2.80
N LEU A 284 -1.62 -6.07 3.19
CA LEU A 284 -1.14 -7.28 3.84
C LEU A 284 -1.51 -8.48 2.99
N ASP A 285 -0.52 -9.14 2.41
CA ASP A 285 -0.74 -10.39 1.71
C ASP A 285 -0.96 -11.50 2.74
N VAL A 286 -1.93 -12.37 2.44
CA VAL A 286 -2.26 -13.54 3.26
C VAL A 286 -2.45 -14.75 2.36
N PRO A 287 -2.18 -15.97 2.84
CA PRO A 287 -2.50 -17.17 2.09
C PRO A 287 -4.00 -17.23 1.81
N SER A 288 -4.37 -17.78 0.65
CA SER A 288 -5.79 -17.90 0.26
C SER A 288 -6.61 -18.58 1.35
N SER A 289 -7.64 -17.90 1.83
CA SER A 289 -8.48 -18.41 2.92
C SER A 289 -9.35 -19.62 2.55
N ALA A 290 -9.37 -20.02 1.28
CA ALA A 290 -9.96 -21.29 0.84
C ALA A 290 -9.03 -22.49 1.04
N LEU A 291 -7.71 -22.27 1.04
CA LEU A 291 -6.70 -23.33 1.16
C LEU A 291 -6.16 -23.39 2.59
N THR A 292 -5.72 -22.25 3.11
CA THR A 292 -5.05 -22.12 4.40
C THR A 292 -5.58 -20.90 5.14
N PRO A 293 -6.74 -21.04 5.84
CA PRO A 293 -7.31 -19.96 6.64
C PRO A 293 -6.30 -19.50 7.70
N THR A 294 -5.80 -18.27 7.55
CA THR A 294 -4.83 -17.68 8.48
C THR A 294 -5.46 -16.43 9.07
N ASP A 295 -5.46 -16.34 10.40
CA ASP A 295 -5.96 -15.17 11.11
C ASP A 295 -4.82 -14.13 11.19
N VAL A 296 -5.10 -12.88 10.80
CA VAL A 296 -4.16 -11.76 10.96
C VAL A 296 -4.35 -11.12 12.33
N GLN A 297 -3.27 -10.84 13.04
CA GLN A 297 -3.29 -10.19 14.34
C GLN A 297 -2.75 -8.77 14.23
N LEU A 298 -3.54 -7.79 14.67
CA LEU A 298 -3.13 -6.40 14.79
C LEU A 298 -2.87 -6.13 16.28
N ILE A 299 -1.67 -5.70 16.64
CA ILE A 299 -1.26 -5.65 18.05
C ILE A 299 -0.66 -4.27 18.33
N PHE A 300 -1.27 -3.56 19.28
CA PHE A 300 -0.63 -2.44 19.95
C PHE A 300 -0.01 -2.92 21.25
N ASN A 301 1.25 -2.56 21.49
CA ASN A 301 1.91 -2.73 22.77
C ASN A 301 2.29 -1.37 23.35
N PHE A 302 1.87 -1.15 24.60
CA PHE A 302 1.99 0.12 25.28
C PHE A 302 2.78 -0.05 26.57
N PRO A 303 4.04 0.42 26.64
CA PRO A 303 4.80 0.42 27.88
C PRO A 303 4.25 1.45 28.88
N THR A 304 4.73 1.38 30.12
CA THR A 304 4.43 2.36 31.18
C THR A 304 4.76 3.77 30.71
N GLY A 305 3.77 4.67 30.71
CA GLY A 305 3.96 6.06 30.28
C GLY A 305 2.64 6.77 30.01
N ALA A 306 2.69 8.10 29.97
CA ALA A 306 1.57 8.95 29.55
C ALA A 306 1.81 9.42 28.11
N ALA A 307 0.99 8.94 27.18
CA ALA A 307 0.97 9.38 25.79
C ALA A 307 -0.46 9.43 25.28
N THR A 308 -0.72 10.33 24.33
CA THR A 308 -2.00 10.36 23.61
C THR A 308 -2.03 9.16 22.66
N ARG A 309 -2.97 8.25 22.89
CA ARG A 309 -3.15 7.03 22.09
C ARG A 309 -4.55 7.01 21.53
N ALA A 310 -4.67 7.15 20.22
CA ALA A 310 -5.94 7.13 19.52
C ALA A 310 -5.76 6.47 18.15
N TRP A 311 -6.64 5.55 17.81
CA TRP A 311 -6.65 4.93 16.48
C TRP A 311 -8.07 4.68 16.01
N ASN A 312 -8.24 4.75 14.69
CA ASN A 312 -9.43 4.36 13.95
C ASN A 312 -8.92 3.75 12.64
N ILE A 313 -8.93 2.42 12.55
CA ILE A 313 -8.36 1.66 11.45
C ILE A 313 -9.49 0.96 10.72
N LYS A 314 -9.71 1.29 9.44
CA LYS A 314 -10.65 0.57 8.58
C LYS A 314 -9.97 -0.67 8.03
N ILE A 315 -10.61 -1.82 8.20
CA ILE A 315 -10.11 -3.12 7.78
C ILE A 315 -10.96 -3.59 6.61
N ALA A 316 -10.35 -3.71 5.44
CA ALA A 316 -10.97 -4.24 4.23
C ALA A 316 -10.35 -5.59 3.86
N MET A 317 -11.19 -6.61 3.76
CA MET A 317 -10.84 -7.95 3.30
C MET A 317 -11.04 -8.00 1.79
N LEU A 318 -9.95 -8.25 1.05
CA LEU A 318 -9.95 -8.22 -0.41
C LEU A 318 -9.98 -9.67 -0.95
N PRO A 319 -11.01 -10.02 -1.74
CA PRO A 319 -11.15 -11.38 -2.25
C PRO A 319 -10.06 -11.69 -3.29
N CYS A 320 -9.63 -12.95 -3.34
CA CYS A 320 -8.71 -13.45 -4.34
C CYS A 320 -9.26 -13.21 -5.76
N GLY A 321 -8.39 -12.80 -6.69
CA GLY A 321 -8.77 -12.51 -8.07
C GLY A 321 -9.47 -11.16 -8.27
N ALA A 322 -9.61 -10.33 -7.24
CA ALA A 322 -10.03 -8.95 -7.43
C ALA A 322 -9.02 -8.17 -8.28
N SER A 323 -9.51 -7.34 -9.20
CA SER A 323 -8.68 -6.51 -10.08
C SER A 323 -8.00 -5.33 -9.37
N TYR A 324 -8.33 -5.09 -8.10
CA TYR A 324 -7.86 -3.99 -7.27
C TYR A 324 -6.90 -4.44 -6.15
N LEU A 325 -6.39 -5.67 -6.23
CA LEU A 325 -5.35 -6.15 -5.31
C LEU A 325 -4.05 -5.38 -5.56
N ALA A 326 -3.33 -5.06 -4.49
CA ALA A 326 -1.96 -4.61 -4.61
C ALA A 326 -1.08 -5.76 -5.12
N PRO A 327 -0.02 -5.48 -5.91
CA PRO A 327 0.96 -6.48 -6.27
C PRO A 327 1.60 -7.09 -5.00
N ALA A 328 2.10 -8.31 -5.13
CA ALA A 328 2.77 -8.99 -4.02
C ALA A 328 3.97 -8.19 -3.52
N ASP A 329 4.23 -8.22 -2.21
CA ASP A 329 5.35 -7.54 -1.56
C ASP A 329 5.28 -5.99 -1.62
N CYS A 330 4.09 -5.43 -1.86
CA CYS A 330 3.83 -3.99 -1.81
C CYS A 330 3.05 -3.63 -0.53
N LEU A 331 3.73 -3.05 0.46
CA LEU A 331 3.08 -2.66 1.71
C LEU A 331 2.23 -1.40 1.54
N GLN A 332 2.68 -0.46 0.73
CA GLN A 332 1.86 0.67 0.29
C GLN A 332 1.58 0.54 -1.20
N TYR A 333 0.33 0.76 -1.60
CA TYR A 333 -0.08 0.73 -3.00
C TYR A 333 -0.95 1.93 -3.34
N TYR A 334 -0.52 2.71 -4.32
CA TYR A 334 -1.23 3.90 -4.80
C TYR A 334 -1.82 3.64 -6.18
N THR A 335 -3.08 4.00 -6.35
CA THR A 335 -3.88 3.69 -7.55
C THR A 335 -4.32 4.94 -8.33
N SER A 336 -3.80 6.10 -7.97
CA SER A 336 -4.02 7.36 -8.69
C SER A 336 -2.79 7.67 -9.55
N ALA A 337 -2.98 8.41 -10.65
CA ALA A 337 -1.88 8.87 -11.51
C ALA A 337 -1.05 9.99 -10.85
N THR A 338 -1.65 10.69 -9.90
CA THR A 338 -0.99 11.73 -9.09
C THR A 338 -1.38 11.55 -7.64
N GLY A 339 -0.48 11.87 -6.72
CA GLY A 339 -0.78 11.82 -5.30
C GLY A 339 0.43 12.12 -4.46
N ARG A 340 0.31 11.82 -3.17
CA ARG A 340 1.36 12.02 -2.18
C ARG A 340 1.72 10.69 -1.53
N VAL A 341 2.99 10.37 -1.52
CA VAL A 341 3.58 9.24 -0.82
C VAL A 341 4.42 9.76 0.35
N ARG A 342 4.38 9.07 1.48
CA ARG A 342 5.17 9.43 2.66
C ARG A 342 5.59 8.19 3.44
N SER A 343 6.70 8.29 4.15
CA SER A 343 7.08 7.26 5.11
C SER A 343 6.08 7.21 6.27
N PHE A 344 5.99 6.05 6.93
CA PHE A 344 5.28 5.96 8.20
C PHE A 344 5.86 6.96 9.22
N ASN A 345 4.99 7.48 10.08
CA ASN A 345 5.26 8.57 11.04
C ASN A 345 5.62 9.95 10.46
N TRP A 346 5.73 10.12 9.13
CA TRP A 346 6.02 11.44 8.57
C TRP A 346 4.84 12.40 8.74
N GLN A 347 5.16 13.62 9.19
CA GLN A 347 4.25 14.75 9.31
C GLN A 347 5.01 16.05 9.01
N ASP A 348 4.30 17.04 8.48
CA ASP A 348 4.80 18.42 8.40
C ASP A 348 4.79 19.04 9.81
N ALA A 349 5.81 18.71 10.60
CA ALA A 349 6.07 19.25 11.93
C ALA A 349 7.56 19.04 12.27
N ALA A 350 8.13 19.97 13.04
CA ALA A 350 9.51 19.84 13.51
C ALA A 350 9.72 18.59 14.39
N GLY A 351 10.94 18.05 14.36
CA GLY A 351 11.39 16.93 15.20
C GLY A 351 11.67 15.65 14.42
N ALA A 352 12.42 14.73 15.02
CA ALA A 352 12.74 13.45 14.42
C ALA A 352 11.48 12.57 14.30
N ARG A 353 11.24 12.06 13.10
CA ARG A 353 10.05 11.24 12.76
C ARG A 353 10.42 9.94 12.04
N GLN A 354 11.63 9.84 11.50
CA GLN A 354 12.12 8.59 10.91
C GLN A 354 12.00 7.44 11.91
N LEU A 355 11.66 6.26 11.40
CA LEU A 355 11.55 5.03 12.17
C LEU A 355 12.71 4.09 11.81
N ASN A 356 13.23 3.38 12.79
CA ASN A 356 14.25 2.36 12.60
C ASN A 356 13.62 1.05 12.08
N ASN A 357 14.45 0.19 11.50
CA ASN A 357 14.12 -1.15 11.03
C ASN A 357 12.96 -1.17 10.03
N GLN A 358 12.90 -0.16 9.16
CA GLN A 358 11.93 -0.11 8.07
C GLN A 358 12.54 -0.84 6.87
N ASN A 359 11.78 -1.73 6.26
CA ASN A 359 12.12 -2.35 4.98
C ASN A 359 10.83 -2.75 4.29
N TYR A 360 10.35 -1.90 3.39
CA TYR A 360 9.12 -2.15 2.67
C TYR A 360 9.12 -1.48 1.30
N ASN A 361 8.28 -2.03 0.43
CA ASN A 361 8.07 -1.46 -0.89
C ASN A 361 6.79 -0.64 -0.97
N ILE A 362 6.88 0.38 -1.80
CA ILE A 362 5.79 1.27 -2.16
C ILE A 362 5.58 1.14 -3.67
N CYS A 363 4.38 0.76 -4.06
CA CYS A 363 4.06 0.44 -5.45
C CYS A 363 3.00 1.38 -5.98
N PHE A 364 3.05 1.63 -7.29
CA PHE A 364 2.14 2.53 -7.97
C PHE A 364 1.49 1.78 -9.13
N ARG A 365 0.17 1.88 -9.25
CA ARG A 365 -0.55 1.31 -10.38
C ARG A 365 -0.31 2.17 -11.60
N THR A 366 0.25 1.59 -12.65
CA THR A 366 0.38 2.29 -13.93
C THR A 366 -0.99 2.69 -14.47
N GLU A 367 -1.27 3.99 -14.45
CA GLU A 367 -2.52 4.58 -14.89
C GLU A 367 -2.49 4.94 -16.38
N LEU A 368 -3.68 5.27 -16.90
CA LEU A 368 -3.82 5.87 -18.22
C LEU A 368 -3.80 7.41 -18.10
N VAL A 369 -2.71 8.03 -18.55
CA VAL A 369 -2.56 9.48 -18.68
C VAL A 369 -2.90 9.86 -20.12
N SER A 370 -3.89 10.74 -20.32
CA SER A 370 -4.36 11.12 -21.66
C SER A 370 -4.71 9.91 -22.57
N ALA A 371 -5.35 8.90 -22.00
CA ALA A 371 -5.73 7.63 -22.64
C ALA A 371 -4.56 6.72 -23.09
N GLN A 372 -3.32 7.03 -22.70
CA GLN A 372 -2.14 6.20 -22.93
C GLN A 372 -1.57 5.69 -21.60
N ARG A 373 -0.96 4.50 -21.60
CA ARG A 373 -0.31 3.96 -20.39
C ARG A 373 0.87 4.85 -20.02
N ALA A 374 0.94 5.24 -18.75
CA ALA A 374 2.08 5.98 -18.25
C ALA A 374 3.39 5.26 -18.56
N THR A 375 4.34 6.04 -19.03
CA THR A 375 5.69 5.59 -19.43
C THR A 375 6.73 5.96 -18.39
N GLN A 376 6.46 7.00 -17.62
CA GLN A 376 7.35 7.51 -16.59
C GLN A 376 6.56 7.95 -15.37
N MET A 377 7.17 7.83 -14.19
CA MET A 377 6.67 8.43 -12.95
C MET A 377 7.70 9.41 -12.41
N CYS A 378 7.26 10.65 -12.20
CA CYS A 378 8.06 11.71 -11.61
C CYS A 378 7.69 11.90 -10.14
N VAL A 379 8.67 12.22 -9.31
CA VAL A 379 8.47 12.60 -7.92
C VAL A 379 9.19 13.89 -7.58
N SER A 380 8.56 14.70 -6.74
CA SER A 380 9.14 15.91 -6.16
C SER A 380 8.83 15.95 -4.67
N VAL A 381 9.67 16.62 -3.89
CA VAL A 381 9.36 16.82 -2.46
C VAL A 381 8.05 17.57 -2.29
N CYS A 382 7.29 17.18 -1.26
CA CYS A 382 6.01 17.82 -0.99
C CYS A 382 6.18 19.19 -0.32
N THR A 383 5.15 20.03 -0.39
CA THR A 383 5.16 21.32 0.30
C THR A 383 5.02 21.15 1.81
N VAL A 384 5.92 21.80 2.56
CA VAL A 384 5.94 21.87 4.02
C VAL A 384 5.74 23.31 4.48
N ASN A 385 4.83 23.53 5.43
CA ASN A 385 4.43 24.84 5.92
C ASN A 385 4.59 24.99 7.44
N ASN A 386 4.74 23.88 8.17
CA ASN A 386 4.71 23.84 9.63
C ASN A 386 6.07 23.42 10.22
N GLY A 387 7.15 23.69 9.49
CA GLY A 387 8.52 23.45 9.94
C GLY A 387 8.94 21.99 9.95
N GLY A 388 8.22 21.10 9.27
CA GLY A 388 8.73 19.77 8.94
C GLY A 388 9.64 19.81 7.72
N ASP A 389 10.51 18.80 7.59
CA ASP A 389 11.34 18.60 6.41
C ASP A 389 10.72 17.54 5.49
N ALA A 390 10.50 17.89 4.23
CA ALA A 390 9.87 17.01 3.24
C ALA A 390 10.74 15.81 2.87
N PHE A 391 12.06 15.92 3.02
CA PHE A 391 13.00 14.84 2.75
C PHE A 391 14.22 14.98 3.65
N SER A 392 14.35 14.09 4.63
CA SER A 392 15.54 13.95 5.47
C SER A 392 15.67 12.49 5.89
N ILE A 393 16.50 11.75 5.15
CA ILE A 393 16.81 10.33 5.39
C ILE A 393 18.32 10.24 5.54
N THR A 394 18.82 10.02 6.75
CA THR A 394 20.24 10.10 7.11
C THR A 394 20.90 11.44 6.81
N THR A 395 21.51 12.05 7.83
CA THR A 395 22.40 13.19 7.59
C THR A 395 23.66 12.71 6.88
N THR A 396 24.00 13.35 5.77
CA THR A 396 25.20 13.03 4.99
C THR A 396 26.43 12.95 5.89
N PRO A 397 27.30 11.92 5.79
CA PRO A 397 28.62 12.03 6.37
C PRO A 397 29.27 13.30 5.81
N SER A 398 29.82 14.15 6.67
CA SER A 398 30.41 15.42 6.24
C SER A 398 31.41 15.16 5.11
N VAL A 399 31.11 15.63 3.90
CA VAL A 399 32.07 15.58 2.79
C VAL A 399 33.16 16.61 3.11
N THR A 400 34.19 16.20 3.85
CA THR A 400 35.38 17.02 4.05
C THR A 400 36.27 16.91 2.80
N GLY A 401 35.84 17.56 1.72
CA GLY A 401 36.59 17.73 0.47
C GLY A 401 36.88 19.21 0.22
N ALA A 402 38.15 19.54 -0.04
CA ALA A 402 38.62 20.90 -0.23
C ALA A 402 38.14 21.48 -1.57
N GLY A 403 36.99 22.16 -1.59
CA GLY A 403 36.45 22.78 -2.81
C GLY A 403 35.16 23.57 -2.65
N ALA A 404 34.88 24.08 -1.44
CA ALA A 404 33.60 24.67 -1.00
C ALA A 404 33.10 25.94 -1.75
N ALA A 405 33.68 26.30 -2.90
CA ALA A 405 33.29 27.48 -3.67
C ALA A 405 32.46 27.18 -4.94
N ALA A 406 32.38 25.91 -5.38
CA ALA A 406 31.68 25.54 -6.62
C ALA A 406 30.43 24.67 -6.43
N VAL A 407 30.19 24.14 -5.22
CA VAL A 407 29.09 23.22 -4.93
C VAL A 407 27.88 24.01 -4.41
N ALA A 408 26.71 23.81 -5.01
CA ALA A 408 25.48 24.39 -4.48
C ALA A 408 25.16 23.75 -3.12
N LEU A 409 24.81 24.56 -2.10
CA LEU A 409 24.64 24.11 -0.71
C LEU A 409 23.70 22.89 -0.56
N ALA A 410 22.65 22.77 -1.37
CA ALA A 410 21.80 21.57 -1.34
C ALA A 410 22.38 20.36 -2.06
N GLY A 411 23.23 20.53 -3.08
CA GLY A 411 24.00 19.44 -3.65
C GLY A 411 24.88 18.79 -2.60
N ALA A 412 25.49 19.60 -1.72
CA ALA A 412 26.28 19.10 -0.58
C ALA A 412 25.45 18.40 0.50
N ASN A 413 24.16 18.72 0.59
CA ASN A 413 23.22 18.16 1.57
C ASN A 413 22.46 16.92 1.05
N SER A 414 22.63 16.60 -0.23
CA SER A 414 22.14 15.38 -0.87
C SER A 414 23.22 14.32 -0.89
N ALA A 415 22.85 13.07 -0.65
CA ALA A 415 23.72 11.95 -0.86
C ALA A 415 23.01 10.87 -1.66
N VAL A 416 23.81 10.13 -2.44
CA VAL A 416 23.34 9.06 -3.31
C VAL A 416 24.32 7.89 -3.31
N GLY A 417 23.89 6.70 -3.73
CA GLY A 417 24.48 5.38 -3.39
C GLY A 417 26.01 5.23 -3.28
N ILE A 418 26.82 5.95 -4.08
CA ILE A 418 28.27 6.06 -3.87
C ILE A 418 28.66 7.52 -4.14
N SER A 419 29.28 8.17 -3.16
CA SER A 419 29.86 9.51 -3.29
C SER A 419 31.34 9.43 -3.64
N ILE A 420 31.85 10.43 -4.37
CA ILE A 420 33.27 10.57 -4.67
C ILE A 420 33.80 11.68 -3.77
N SER A 421 34.80 11.38 -2.92
CA SER A 421 35.55 12.42 -2.24
C SER A 421 36.62 12.98 -3.19
N ASP A 422 36.44 14.21 -3.65
CA ASP A 422 37.32 14.88 -4.63
C ASP A 422 38.63 15.42 -4.02
N GLY A 423 38.85 15.23 -2.72
CA GLY A 423 40.02 15.72 -1.99
C GLY A 423 41.18 14.73 -1.83
N ALA A 424 41.00 13.45 -2.19
CA ALA A 424 42.05 12.44 -2.13
C ALA A 424 42.66 12.19 -3.53
N ASN A 425 43.97 11.97 -3.60
CA ASN A 425 44.64 11.53 -4.83
C ASN A 425 45.36 10.20 -4.57
N PRO A 426 44.83 9.05 -5.08
CA PRO A 426 43.68 8.93 -5.98
C PRO A 426 42.32 9.21 -5.31
N PRO A 427 41.28 9.59 -6.07
CA PRO A 427 39.94 9.85 -5.53
C PRO A 427 39.39 8.62 -4.80
N VAL A 428 38.86 8.82 -3.60
CA VAL A 428 38.31 7.73 -2.78
C VAL A 428 36.80 7.68 -3.00
N LEU A 429 36.33 6.57 -3.56
CA LEU A 429 34.91 6.23 -3.63
C LEU A 429 34.43 5.88 -2.22
N THR A 430 33.49 6.67 -1.70
CA THR A 430 32.88 6.44 -0.40
C THR A 430 31.43 6.05 -0.62
N ALA A 431 31.10 4.79 -0.33
CA ALA A 431 29.71 4.36 -0.43
C ALA A 431 28.86 5.13 0.60
N THR A 432 27.79 5.76 0.14
CA THR A 432 26.89 6.61 0.92
C THR A 432 25.48 6.07 0.81
N CYS A 433 24.59 6.41 1.76
CA CYS A 433 23.23 5.84 1.79
C CYS A 433 23.25 4.30 1.89
N LEU A 434 24.12 3.77 2.76
CA LEU A 434 24.28 2.33 2.99
C LEU A 434 23.29 1.77 4.01
N TYR A 435 22.97 2.57 5.03
CA TYR A 435 22.19 2.18 6.19
C TYR A 435 20.73 2.55 5.97
N ASP A 436 20.46 3.85 5.83
CA ASP A 436 19.14 4.34 5.46
C ASP A 436 19.12 5.01 4.10
N PHE A 437 18.10 4.69 3.31
CA PHE A 437 17.95 5.20 1.96
C PHE A 437 16.55 4.96 1.42
N LEU A 438 16.18 5.80 0.45
CA LEU A 438 15.07 5.57 -0.45
C LEU A 438 15.60 5.13 -1.81
N VAL A 439 15.08 4.03 -2.35
CA VAL A 439 15.38 3.57 -3.71
C VAL A 439 14.31 4.05 -4.67
N ILE A 440 14.73 4.71 -5.74
CA ILE A 440 13.91 5.02 -6.92
C ILE A 440 14.72 4.61 -8.14
N ALA A 441 14.53 3.38 -8.62
CA ALA A 441 15.37 2.79 -9.65
C ALA A 441 15.31 3.56 -10.98
N GLY A 442 16.46 3.83 -11.58
CA GLY A 442 16.60 4.53 -12.85
C GLY A 442 16.06 5.95 -12.85
N ALA A 443 15.97 6.59 -11.68
CA ALA A 443 15.43 7.93 -11.56
C ALA A 443 16.43 8.97 -12.07
N ARG A 444 15.95 9.85 -12.95
CA ARG A 444 16.74 10.88 -13.62
C ARG A 444 16.19 12.27 -13.36
N ASP A 445 17.07 13.27 -13.29
CA ASP A 445 16.66 14.67 -13.34
C ASP A 445 16.37 15.15 -14.78
N VAL A 446 16.02 16.44 -14.90
CA VAL A 446 15.79 17.12 -16.19
C VAL A 446 17.03 17.17 -17.09
N ASN A 447 18.24 17.03 -16.52
CA ASN A 447 19.50 17.04 -17.24
C ASN A 447 19.97 15.62 -17.61
N GLY A 448 19.21 14.58 -17.25
CA GLY A 448 19.52 13.17 -17.53
C GLY A 448 20.46 12.51 -16.52
N VAL A 449 20.81 13.19 -15.41
CA VAL A 449 21.63 12.63 -14.34
C VAL A 449 20.84 11.59 -13.58
N GLU A 450 21.39 10.39 -13.48
CA GLU A 450 20.72 9.21 -12.92
C GLU A 450 21.28 8.80 -11.56
N ASN A 451 20.38 8.43 -10.65
CA ASN A 451 20.75 7.66 -9.47
C ASN A 451 19.60 6.78 -8.97
N ASP A 452 19.95 5.76 -8.19
CA ASP A 452 18.99 4.80 -7.66
C ASP A 452 18.70 4.99 -6.18
N ARG A 453 19.70 5.38 -5.37
CA ARG A 453 19.56 5.50 -3.91
C ARG A 453 19.71 6.93 -3.48
N TYR A 454 18.80 7.39 -2.62
CA TYR A 454 18.70 8.76 -2.17
C TYR A 454 18.70 8.81 -0.63
N CYS A 455 19.56 9.65 -0.07
CA CYS A 455 19.61 10.02 1.35
C CYS A 455 20.09 11.49 1.49
N GLY A 456 20.27 11.99 2.71
CA GLY A 456 20.50 13.41 2.97
C GLY A 456 19.20 14.18 3.21
N SER A 457 19.32 15.52 3.22
CA SER A 457 18.21 16.44 3.49
C SER A 457 17.59 17.07 2.23
N GLN A 458 18.03 16.62 1.05
CA GLN A 458 17.54 17.13 -0.23
C GLN A 458 17.48 15.98 -1.25
N LEU A 459 16.39 15.89 -2.01
CA LEU A 459 16.22 14.91 -3.09
C LEU A 459 16.94 15.39 -4.36
N ASN A 460 18.08 14.78 -4.67
CA ASN A 460 18.91 15.16 -5.81
C ASN A 460 19.67 13.91 -6.30
N PRO A 461 19.71 13.62 -7.62
CA PRO A 461 20.44 12.47 -8.15
C PRO A 461 21.95 12.70 -8.25
N THR A 462 22.42 13.94 -8.10
CA THR A 462 23.85 14.28 -8.03
C THR A 462 24.31 14.57 -6.61
N ILE A 463 25.58 14.23 -6.35
CA ILE A 463 26.27 14.29 -5.05
C ILE A 463 26.73 15.72 -4.71
N GLY A 464 26.61 16.67 -5.64
CA GLY A 464 27.10 18.04 -5.44
C GLY A 464 28.63 18.09 -5.34
N THR A 465 29.34 17.73 -6.41
CA THR A 465 30.81 17.88 -6.51
C THR A 465 31.18 19.05 -7.41
N ALA A 466 32.43 19.51 -7.41
CA ALA A 466 32.85 20.56 -8.34
C ALA A 466 32.60 20.17 -9.84
N ALA A 467 32.67 18.88 -10.16
CA ALA A 467 32.38 18.35 -11.49
C ALA A 467 30.87 18.15 -11.77
N ALA A 468 30.05 18.02 -10.73
CA ALA A 468 28.60 17.87 -10.82
C ALA A 468 27.93 18.61 -9.64
N PRO A 469 27.87 19.96 -9.67
CA PRO A 469 27.61 20.79 -8.48
C PRO A 469 26.20 20.65 -7.89
N GLY A 470 25.27 20.06 -8.64
CA GLY A 470 23.90 19.83 -8.22
C GLY A 470 23.07 21.10 -8.04
N ALA A 471 21.77 20.89 -7.83
CA ALA A 471 20.85 21.98 -7.52
C ALA A 471 20.96 22.45 -6.07
N ALA A 472 20.61 23.72 -5.83
CA ALA A 472 20.55 24.35 -4.51
C ALA A 472 19.27 24.05 -3.71
N THR A 473 18.37 23.23 -4.25
CA THR A 473 17.17 22.70 -3.60
C THR A 473 16.87 21.32 -4.16
N SER A 474 16.02 20.55 -3.47
CA SER A 474 15.45 19.31 -4.02
C SER A 474 14.86 19.53 -5.41
N ILE A 475 15.10 18.58 -6.32
CA ILE A 475 14.60 18.62 -7.69
C ILE A 475 13.65 17.46 -7.95
N GLN A 476 12.84 17.61 -8.99
CA GLN A 476 12.02 16.51 -9.47
C GLN A 476 12.92 15.47 -10.15
N VAL A 477 12.73 14.21 -9.76
CA VAL A 477 13.37 13.04 -10.42
C VAL A 477 12.30 12.14 -10.99
N CYS A 478 12.60 11.50 -12.13
CA CYS A 478 11.62 10.71 -12.85
C CYS A 478 12.20 9.34 -13.23
N THR A 479 11.46 8.27 -12.94
CA THR A 479 11.82 6.90 -13.28
C THR A 479 11.01 6.38 -14.47
N PRO A 480 11.66 5.83 -15.52
CA PRO A 480 10.98 5.12 -16.61
C PRO A 480 10.79 3.62 -16.30
N ILE A 481 11.28 3.13 -15.15
CA ILE A 481 11.28 1.71 -14.81
C ILE A 481 9.88 1.28 -14.36
N ARG A 482 9.31 0.29 -15.05
CA ARG A 482 8.00 -0.28 -14.76
C ARG A 482 8.12 -1.76 -14.34
N PRO A 483 7.32 -2.24 -13.38
CA PRO A 483 6.30 -1.52 -12.62
C PRO A 483 6.92 -0.43 -11.72
N PHE A 484 6.21 0.69 -11.56
CA PHE A 484 6.68 1.80 -10.75
C PHE A 484 6.71 1.38 -9.27
N LYS A 485 7.91 1.43 -8.68
CA LYS A 485 8.18 0.93 -7.33
C LYS A 485 9.25 1.79 -6.66
N MET A 486 9.07 2.03 -5.37
CA MET A 486 10.10 2.55 -4.47
C MET A 486 10.33 1.56 -3.33
N THR A 487 11.54 1.54 -2.80
CA THR A 487 11.88 0.73 -1.62
C THR A 487 12.49 1.64 -0.56
N TYR A 488 11.90 1.65 0.63
CA TYR A 488 12.42 2.41 1.75
C TYR A 488 13.07 1.47 2.75
N ARG A 489 14.31 1.78 3.14
CA ARG A 489 15.08 1.00 4.09
C ARG A 489 15.72 1.90 5.14
N THR A 490 15.61 1.49 6.39
CA THR A 490 16.37 2.05 7.52
C THR A 490 16.99 0.93 8.36
N ASP A 491 18.10 1.21 9.00
CA ASP A 491 18.77 0.28 9.90
C ASP A 491 18.19 0.36 11.33
N GLY A 492 18.88 -0.27 12.29
CA GLY A 492 18.39 -0.34 13.67
C GLY A 492 18.71 0.88 14.54
N THR A 493 19.45 1.88 14.06
CA THR A 493 20.08 2.90 14.91
C THR A 493 20.29 4.24 14.19
N GLU A 494 19.82 5.33 14.79
CA GLU A 494 20.18 6.71 14.37
C GLU A 494 21.53 7.18 15.01
N GLY A 495 22.18 6.28 15.76
CA GLY A 495 23.49 6.49 16.35
C GLY A 495 24.64 6.18 15.37
N ALA A 496 25.83 6.70 15.68
CA ALA A 496 27.01 6.50 14.84
C ALA A 496 27.38 5.01 14.72
N VAL A 497 27.68 4.57 13.49
CA VAL A 497 28.18 3.21 13.22
C VAL A 497 29.70 3.24 13.21
N ALA A 498 30.32 2.64 14.23
CA ALA A 498 31.78 2.56 14.35
C ALA A 498 32.37 1.51 13.38
N ALA A 499 33.59 1.77 12.90
CA ALA A 499 34.33 0.80 12.10
C ALA A 499 34.72 -0.43 12.94
N ASN A 500 34.31 -1.62 12.51
CA ASN A 500 34.76 -2.90 13.07
C ASN A 500 35.79 -3.56 12.12
N ALA A 501 37.03 -3.73 12.57
CA ALA A 501 37.98 -4.63 11.89
C ALA A 501 37.62 -6.10 12.24
N PRO A 502 37.66 -7.07 11.29
CA PRO A 502 38.33 -7.08 9.99
C PRO A 502 37.40 -6.93 8.77
N THR A 503 36.09 -6.79 8.97
CA THR A 503 35.10 -6.62 7.88
C THR A 503 34.70 -5.15 7.80
N ALA A 504 35.59 -4.28 7.34
CA ALA A 504 35.45 -2.81 7.39
C ALA A 504 34.02 -2.31 7.03
N PRO A 505 33.16 -1.97 8.01
CA PRO A 505 31.99 -1.17 7.73
C PRO A 505 32.45 0.28 7.53
N ILE A 506 31.87 0.95 6.54
CA ILE A 506 32.09 2.38 6.33
C ILE A 506 31.49 3.11 7.53
N VAL A 507 32.27 3.97 8.19
CA VAL A 507 31.82 4.73 9.37
C VAL A 507 30.65 5.64 8.96
N ALA A 508 29.59 5.64 9.76
CA ALA A 508 28.49 6.60 9.65
C ALA A 508 28.42 7.47 10.90
N ILE A 509 28.12 8.76 10.71
CA ILE A 509 27.84 9.69 11.82
C ILE A 509 26.43 9.46 12.35
N ALA A 510 26.19 9.85 13.60
CA ALA A 510 24.83 9.82 14.16
C ALA A 510 23.93 10.86 13.46
N ASP A 511 22.69 10.48 13.19
CA ASP A 511 21.73 11.19 12.36
C ASP A 511 20.36 11.36 13.05
N ASN A 512 20.37 11.76 14.31
CA ASN A 512 19.21 11.78 15.21
C ASN A 512 18.06 12.75 14.87
N ALA A 513 18.09 13.48 13.76
CA ALA A 513 17.12 14.52 13.40
C ALA A 513 16.30 14.20 12.14
N ASN A 514 16.37 12.96 11.66
CA ASN A 514 15.70 12.55 10.42
C ASN A 514 14.17 12.60 10.52
N THR A 515 13.52 13.17 9.50
CA THR A 515 12.06 13.26 9.41
C THR A 515 11.44 12.16 8.55
N GLY A 516 12.26 11.46 7.74
CA GLY A 516 11.78 10.54 6.72
C GLY A 516 11.53 11.27 5.39
N PHE A 517 10.46 10.91 4.67
CA PHE A 517 10.16 11.56 3.40
C PHE A 517 8.67 11.74 3.13
N CYS A 518 8.38 12.74 2.30
CA CYS A 518 7.10 13.06 1.71
C CYS A 518 7.31 13.58 0.30
N LEU A 519 6.81 12.84 -0.68
CA LEU A 519 6.97 13.11 -2.10
C LEU A 519 5.59 13.19 -2.76
N ASP A 520 5.42 14.19 -3.61
CA ASP A 520 4.31 14.26 -4.55
C ASP A 520 4.73 13.54 -5.84
N PHE A 521 3.96 12.53 -6.25
CA PHE A 521 4.21 11.73 -7.44
C PHE A 521 3.23 12.09 -8.56
N GLN A 522 3.70 11.98 -9.80
CA GLN A 522 2.93 12.21 -11.01
C GLN A 522 3.40 11.28 -12.13
N GLU A 523 2.47 10.49 -12.65
CA GLU A 523 2.66 9.67 -13.85
C GLU A 523 2.52 10.51 -15.13
N ARG A 524 3.30 10.15 -16.15
CA ARG A 524 3.37 10.82 -17.46
C ARG A 524 3.26 9.83 -18.62
#